data_AF-A0A933CBA1-F1
#
_entry.id   AF-A0A933CBA1-F1
#
_cell.length_a   1.000
_cell.length_b   1.000
_cell.length_c   1.000
_cell.angle_alpha   90.00
_cell.angle_beta   90.00
_cell.angle_gamma   90.00
#
_symmetry.space_group_name_H-M   'P 1'
#
loop_
_entity.id
_entity.type
_entity.pdbx_description
1 polymer ?
#
loop_
_entity_poly.entity_id
_entity_poly.type
_entity_poly.pdbx_seq_one_letter_code
_entity_poly.pdbx_strand_id
1 'polypeptide(L)'
;MLSPRRLHELLDIDAAQPEVLSLYLELDRSGTPQAYKWILQEAVDREPSLRELRKDLDRIERFLAGFKPGVHRGVAVFASEALGLWEACPLPYVFKSCMTLDHRAYLAPLTAVMDQHQRYGVAALGPGSARFLEVHLGEIEERIEDAPLPRPLSRRAPPQPDPPHDRLRTLASRASWLARNRGWDRLILGAPKELEPLFVAHLSIRLKHNLIVDPAIREGLPAEQVLEKVMANEREARKVRESVLAHRLVDAAATDGPAVLGLERTLDALQRGLVRTLLVRDGLAKIGRICSGCSRLSLADKKCRACNQPTVQVFNLIAEIVQCGLDQDCEVVPVLYDVRLDSLGRIGAELSHKPSQGSPPGPAQAGKPKPLTIPL
;
A
#
# COMPACT_ATOMS: atom_id res chain seq x y z
N MET A 1 -8.20 -10.51 5.34
CA MET A 1 -8.50 -9.42 4.38
C MET A 1 -9.52 -8.41 4.86
N LEU A 2 -9.19 -7.11 4.75
CA LEU A 2 -10.19 -6.04 4.81
C LEU A 2 -10.96 -6.00 3.47
N SER A 3 -12.24 -6.36 3.48
CA SER A 3 -13.06 -6.28 2.27
C SER A 3 -13.31 -4.80 1.90
N PRO A 4 -13.53 -4.46 0.61
CA PRO A 4 -13.92 -3.10 0.23
C PRO A 4 -15.16 -2.62 0.99
N ARG A 5 -16.10 -3.53 1.29
CA ARG A 5 -17.27 -3.24 2.12
C ARG A 5 -16.87 -2.82 3.53
N ARG A 6 -15.90 -3.51 4.14
CA ARG A 6 -15.42 -3.18 5.48
C ARG A 6 -14.64 -1.87 5.52
N LEU A 7 -13.93 -1.52 4.44
CA LEU A 7 -13.31 -0.19 4.30
C LEU A 7 -14.36 0.93 4.25
N HIS A 8 -15.46 0.73 3.50
CA HIS A 8 -16.57 1.68 3.50
C HIS A 8 -17.23 1.77 4.88
N GLU A 9 -17.42 0.63 5.56
CA GLU A 9 -17.93 0.61 6.93
C GLU A 9 -17.01 1.36 7.90
N LEU A 10 -15.69 1.38 7.71
CA LEU A 10 -14.75 2.19 8.50
C LEU A 10 -14.79 3.69 8.14
N LEU A 11 -15.05 4.02 6.87
CA LEU A 11 -15.19 5.40 6.39
C LEU A 11 -16.46 6.06 6.91
N ASP A 12 -17.54 5.27 7.07
CA ASP A 12 -18.85 5.74 7.53
C ASP A 12 -18.91 5.92 9.06
N ILE A 13 -17.86 5.53 9.79
CA ILE A 13 -17.79 5.74 11.25
C ILE A 13 -17.58 7.23 11.53
N ASP A 14 -18.56 7.82 12.20
CA ASP A 14 -18.47 9.18 12.73
C ASP A 14 -18.89 9.16 14.21
N ALA A 15 -17.90 9.15 15.09
CA ALA A 15 -18.12 9.10 16.53
C ALA A 15 -18.47 10.49 17.07
N ALA A 16 -19.46 10.57 17.96
CA ALA A 16 -19.86 11.83 18.59
C ALA A 16 -18.74 12.45 19.46
N GLN A 17 -17.79 11.63 19.91
CA GLN A 17 -16.59 12.02 20.66
C GLN A 17 -15.36 11.37 20.01
N PRO A 18 -14.15 11.93 20.19
CA PRO A 18 -12.95 11.36 19.60
C PRO A 18 -12.54 10.09 20.37
N GLU A 19 -13.20 8.98 20.05
CA GLU A 19 -13.04 7.67 20.69
C GLU A 19 -12.56 6.59 19.71
N VAL A 20 -12.27 6.96 18.46
CA VAL A 20 -11.76 6.03 17.44
C VAL A 20 -10.23 6.05 17.48
N LEU A 21 -9.67 4.96 17.97
CA LEU A 21 -8.23 4.76 18.00
C LEU A 21 -7.76 4.12 16.69
N SER A 22 -6.82 4.77 16.01
CA SER A 22 -6.16 4.22 14.81
C SER A 22 -4.67 4.07 15.07
N LEU A 23 -4.19 2.83 15.06
CA LEU A 23 -2.80 2.44 15.25
C LEU A 23 -2.23 1.90 13.94
N TYR A 24 -1.08 2.42 13.54
CA TYR A 24 -0.24 1.90 12.49
C TYR A 24 1.09 1.49 13.11
N LEU A 25 1.56 0.28 12.83
CA LEU A 25 2.78 -0.24 13.44
C LEU A 25 3.62 -1.01 12.41
N GLU A 26 4.82 -0.49 12.15
CA GLU A 26 5.87 -1.22 11.44
C GLU A 26 6.37 -2.39 12.28
N LEU A 27 6.51 -3.55 11.64
CA LEU A 27 6.97 -4.79 12.26
C LEU A 27 8.43 -5.03 11.85
N ASP A 28 9.29 -5.27 12.84
CA ASP A 28 10.70 -5.60 12.57
C ASP A 28 10.84 -6.93 11.81
N ARG A 29 12.01 -7.18 11.21
CA ARG A 29 12.29 -8.44 10.49
C ARG A 29 12.28 -9.67 11.41
N SER A 30 12.41 -9.48 12.73
CA SER A 30 12.34 -10.52 13.76
C SER A 30 10.90 -10.89 14.13
N GLY A 31 9.92 -10.14 13.66
CA GLY A 31 8.51 -10.30 13.99
C GLY A 31 8.17 -9.99 15.44
N THR A 32 9.05 -9.31 16.16
CA THR A 32 8.85 -8.92 17.56
C THR A 32 8.35 -7.48 17.62
N PRO A 33 7.12 -7.24 18.11
CA PRO A 33 6.59 -5.89 18.24
C PRO A 33 7.26 -5.07 19.37
N GLN A 34 8.48 -5.36 19.82
CA GLN A 34 9.07 -4.77 21.04
C GLN A 34 9.22 -3.23 21.01
N ALA A 35 9.09 -2.63 19.82
CA ALA A 35 9.04 -1.19 19.62
C ALA A 35 7.64 -0.54 19.83
N TYR A 36 6.52 -1.26 20.02
CA TYR A 36 5.22 -0.54 20.17
C TYR A 36 5.10 0.21 21.51
N LYS A 37 5.79 -0.22 22.57
CA LYS A 37 5.66 0.40 23.90
C LYS A 37 6.06 1.87 23.91
N TRP A 38 7.11 2.24 23.17
CA TRP A 38 7.50 3.65 23.06
C TRP A 38 6.49 4.46 22.25
N ILE A 39 5.88 3.88 21.21
CA ILE A 39 4.84 4.53 20.40
C ILE A 39 3.59 4.78 21.24
N LEU A 40 3.18 3.79 22.03
CA LEU A 40 2.07 3.92 22.96
C LEU A 40 2.35 5.03 23.97
N GLN A 41 3.55 5.06 24.55
CA GLN A 41 3.96 6.11 25.50
C GLN A 41 3.99 7.49 24.84
N GLU A 42 4.63 7.64 23.68
CA GLU A 42 4.70 8.92 22.97
C GLU A 42 3.32 9.44 22.58
N ALA A 43 2.43 8.56 22.10
CA ALA A 43 1.07 8.94 21.77
C ALA A 43 0.30 9.38 23.01
N VAL A 44 0.39 8.64 24.12
CA VAL A 44 -0.23 9.00 25.40
C VAL A 44 0.31 10.31 25.97
N ASP A 45 1.59 10.61 25.76
CA ASP A 45 2.19 11.88 26.18
C ASP A 45 1.74 13.06 25.30
N ARG A 46 1.47 12.82 24.01
CA ARG A 46 0.91 13.82 23.09
C ARG A 46 -0.57 14.06 23.30
N GLU A 47 -1.34 13.00 23.56
CA GLU A 47 -2.79 13.03 23.72
C GLU A 47 -3.17 12.33 25.04
N PRO A 48 -3.25 13.07 26.16
CA PRO A 48 -3.54 12.51 27.48
C PRO A 48 -4.88 11.77 27.56
N SER A 49 -5.85 12.13 26.70
CA SER A 49 -7.16 11.48 26.60
C SER A 49 -7.07 9.99 26.23
N LEU A 50 -5.97 9.56 25.60
CA LEU A 50 -5.72 8.14 25.36
C LEU A 50 -5.64 7.30 26.64
N ARG A 51 -5.29 7.90 27.79
CA ARG A 51 -5.23 7.19 29.08
C ARG A 51 -6.61 6.74 29.55
N GLU A 52 -7.67 7.38 29.08
CA GLU A 52 -9.05 7.07 29.43
C GLU A 52 -9.55 5.83 28.66
N LEU A 53 -9.00 5.57 27.46
CA LEU A 53 -9.32 4.43 26.60
C LEU A 53 -8.49 3.18 26.93
N ARG A 54 -8.33 2.90 28.23
CA ARG A 54 -7.44 1.84 28.72
C ARG A 54 -7.81 0.46 28.21
N LYS A 55 -9.11 0.19 28.04
CA LYS A 55 -9.59 -1.11 27.55
C LYS A 55 -9.25 -1.34 26.07
N ASP A 56 -9.30 -0.29 25.24
CA ASP A 56 -8.89 -0.38 23.83
C ASP A 56 -7.38 -0.59 23.72
N LEU A 57 -6.59 0.14 24.53
CA LEU A 57 -5.14 -0.07 24.63
C LEU A 57 -4.80 -1.50 25.09
N ASP A 58 -5.44 -2.01 26.15
CA ASP A 58 -5.24 -3.37 26.65
C ASP A 58 -5.63 -4.43 25.61
N ARG A 59 -6.62 -4.14 24.75
CA ARG A 59 -7.03 -5.02 23.66
C ARG A 59 -5.97 -5.07 22.56
N ILE A 60 -5.39 -3.91 22.21
CA ILE A 60 -4.28 -3.78 21.27
C ILE A 60 -3.04 -4.51 21.77
N GLU A 61 -2.64 -4.29 23.01
CA GLU A 61 -1.48 -4.96 23.57
C GLU A 61 -1.63 -6.49 23.55
N ARG A 62 -2.82 -7.01 23.91
CA ARG A 62 -3.12 -8.46 23.83
C ARG A 62 -3.05 -8.99 22.41
N PHE A 63 -3.57 -8.25 21.44
CA PHE A 63 -3.50 -8.64 20.03
C PHE A 63 -2.05 -8.67 19.54
N LEU A 64 -1.29 -7.60 19.78
CA LEU A 64 0.11 -7.50 19.37
C LEU A 64 0.99 -8.57 20.01
N ALA A 65 0.73 -8.95 21.27
CA ALA A 65 1.46 -10.02 21.95
C ALA A 65 1.29 -11.40 21.28
N GLY A 66 0.14 -11.66 20.65
CA GLY A 66 -0.16 -12.91 19.94
C GLY A 66 0.03 -12.83 18.42
N PHE A 67 0.26 -11.64 17.86
CA PHE A 67 0.30 -11.42 16.42
C PHE A 67 1.59 -11.98 15.81
N LYS A 68 1.46 -12.83 14.79
CA LYS A 68 2.59 -13.37 14.03
C LYS A 68 2.63 -12.69 12.65
N PRO A 69 3.64 -11.84 12.38
CA PRO A 69 3.69 -11.04 11.15
C PRO A 69 3.67 -11.84 9.84
N GLY A 70 4.06 -13.12 9.83
CA GLY A 70 4.12 -13.91 8.61
C GLY A 70 4.95 -13.20 7.52
N VAL A 71 4.33 -12.91 6.38
CA VAL A 71 4.91 -12.14 5.26
C VAL A 71 4.70 -10.62 5.34
N HIS A 72 3.86 -10.15 6.27
CA HIS A 72 3.50 -8.75 6.44
C HIS A 72 4.55 -8.03 7.30
N ARG A 73 4.92 -6.81 6.89
CA ARG A 73 5.88 -5.95 7.62
C ARG A 73 5.19 -4.85 8.42
N GLY A 74 3.89 -4.96 8.59
CA GLY A 74 3.08 -3.92 9.15
C GLY A 74 1.74 -4.42 9.64
N VAL A 75 1.13 -3.65 10.54
CA VAL A 75 -0.26 -3.85 10.93
C VAL A 75 -0.93 -2.50 11.16
N ALA A 76 -2.17 -2.38 10.68
CA ALA A 76 -3.09 -1.31 11.05
C ALA A 76 -4.16 -1.87 11.97
N VAL A 77 -4.45 -1.21 13.08
CA VAL A 77 -5.48 -1.59 14.04
C VAL A 77 -6.40 -0.41 14.29
N PHE A 78 -7.71 -0.63 14.14
CA PHE A 78 -8.75 0.34 14.47
C PHE A 78 -9.57 -0.22 15.62
N ALA A 79 -9.67 0.52 16.71
CA ALA A 79 -10.33 0.07 17.92
C ALA A 79 -11.18 1.19 18.52
N SER A 80 -12.38 0.84 18.98
CA SER A 80 -13.21 1.70 19.82
C SER A 80 -14.20 0.83 20.58
N GLU A 81 -14.10 0.80 21.91
CA GLU A 81 -15.03 0.01 22.72
C GLU A 81 -16.46 0.55 22.62
N ALA A 82 -16.63 1.87 22.67
CA ALA A 82 -17.93 2.54 22.64
C ALA A 82 -18.74 2.22 21.38
N LEU A 83 -18.05 2.04 20.26
CA LEU A 83 -18.64 1.70 18.97
C LEU A 83 -18.62 0.19 18.67
N GLY A 84 -18.06 -0.62 19.58
CA GLY A 84 -17.83 -2.05 19.35
C GLY A 84 -16.88 -2.33 18.19
N LEU A 85 -16.04 -1.36 17.82
CA LEU A 85 -15.15 -1.43 16.68
C LEU A 85 -13.87 -2.19 17.03
N TRP A 86 -13.53 -3.17 16.19
CA TRP A 86 -12.23 -3.80 16.22
C TRP A 86 -11.88 -4.35 14.85
N GLU A 87 -10.86 -3.78 14.23
CA GLU A 87 -10.34 -4.22 12.94
C GLU A 87 -8.83 -4.25 12.98
N ALA A 88 -8.24 -5.36 12.55
CA ALA A 88 -6.79 -5.51 12.44
C ALA A 88 -6.44 -5.97 11.03
N CYS A 89 -5.61 -5.18 10.35
CA CYS A 89 -5.23 -5.37 8.97
C CYS A 89 -3.72 -5.57 8.88
N PRO A 90 -3.25 -6.80 8.58
CA PRO A 90 -1.87 -7.01 8.21
C PRO A 90 -1.54 -6.20 6.94
N LEU A 91 -0.43 -5.46 6.96
CA LEU A 91 0.00 -4.63 5.85
C LEU A 91 1.37 -5.06 5.32
N PRO A 92 1.59 -4.99 4.00
CA PRO A 92 2.88 -5.31 3.40
C PRO A 92 4.00 -4.37 3.87
N TYR A 93 3.67 -3.12 4.21
CA TYR A 93 4.53 -2.16 4.89
C TYR A 93 3.68 -1.07 5.57
N VAL A 94 4.29 -0.27 6.43
CA VAL A 94 3.67 0.92 7.03
C VAL A 94 4.64 2.08 6.92
N PHE A 95 4.15 3.25 6.57
CA PHE A 95 4.99 4.42 6.33
C PHE A 95 5.55 5.04 7.63
N LYS A 96 4.73 5.02 8.68
CA LYS A 96 5.04 5.55 9.99
C LYS A 96 4.29 4.72 11.01
N SER A 97 4.98 4.28 12.04
CA SER A 97 4.31 3.80 13.23
C SER A 97 3.74 4.99 13.99
N CYS A 98 2.42 5.07 14.10
CA CYS A 98 1.72 6.15 14.80
C CYS A 98 0.44 5.63 15.44
N MET A 99 0.00 6.33 16.48
CA MET A 99 -1.31 6.12 17.07
C MET A 99 -2.02 7.47 17.12
N THR A 100 -3.29 7.46 16.72
CA THR A 100 -4.13 8.65 16.64
C THR A 100 -5.48 8.36 17.30
N LEU A 101 -6.06 9.39 17.90
CA LEU A 101 -7.37 9.37 18.50
C LEU A 101 -8.21 10.46 17.84
N ASP A 102 -9.32 10.09 17.21
CA ASP A 102 -10.18 11.03 16.51
C ASP A 102 -11.63 10.55 16.50
N HIS A 103 -12.53 11.36 15.96
CA HIS A 103 -13.94 11.04 15.72
C HIS A 103 -14.10 9.98 14.61
N ARG A 104 -13.10 9.85 13.73
CA ARG A 104 -13.12 8.96 12.57
C ARG A 104 -11.86 8.11 12.52
N ALA A 105 -11.95 6.96 11.86
CA ALA A 105 -10.78 6.14 11.61
C ALA A 105 -9.80 6.90 10.69
N TYR A 106 -8.53 6.94 11.06
CA TYR A 106 -7.49 7.55 10.22
C TYR A 106 -7.10 6.59 9.11
N LEU A 107 -7.75 6.70 7.95
CA LEU A 107 -7.64 5.73 6.85
C LEU A 107 -6.67 6.14 5.73
N ALA A 108 -6.13 7.36 5.74
CA ALA A 108 -5.24 7.85 4.68
C ALA A 108 -3.99 6.95 4.48
N PRO A 109 -3.28 6.48 5.52
CA PRO A 109 -2.15 5.58 5.31
C PRO A 109 -2.56 4.21 4.77
N LEU A 110 -3.71 3.68 5.22
CA LEU A 110 -4.23 2.41 4.75
C LEU A 110 -4.63 2.46 3.27
N THR A 111 -5.41 3.47 2.88
CA THR A 111 -5.85 3.67 1.49
C THR A 111 -4.66 3.84 0.55
N ALA A 112 -3.65 4.63 0.94
CA ALA A 112 -2.43 4.78 0.16
C ALA A 112 -1.65 3.47 -0.04
N VAL A 113 -1.63 2.58 0.96
CA VAL A 113 -1.04 1.25 0.82
C VAL A 113 -1.91 0.37 -0.08
N MET A 114 -3.24 0.41 0.07
CA MET A 114 -4.18 -0.39 -0.71
C MET A 114 -4.18 -0.02 -2.19
N ASP A 115 -4.16 1.27 -2.53
CA ASP A 115 -4.12 1.75 -3.91
C ASP A 115 -2.84 1.32 -4.65
N GLN A 116 -1.75 1.10 -3.91
CA GLN A 116 -0.48 0.63 -4.46
C GLN A 116 -0.44 -0.89 -4.66
N HIS A 117 -1.30 -1.67 -3.98
CA HIS A 117 -1.30 -3.14 -4.09
C HIS A 117 -2.40 -3.63 -5.01
N GLN A 118 -1.95 -4.00 -6.20
CA GLN A 118 -2.77 -4.55 -7.26
C GLN A 118 -3.40 -5.89 -6.85
N ARG A 119 -4.64 -6.12 -7.30
CA ARG A 119 -5.29 -7.43 -7.16
C ARG A 119 -4.84 -8.33 -8.29
N TYR A 120 -4.24 -9.46 -7.96
CA TYR A 120 -3.79 -10.44 -8.92
C TYR A 120 -4.79 -11.59 -9.01
N GLY A 121 -5.34 -11.81 -10.20
CA GLY A 121 -5.96 -13.09 -10.52
C GLY A 121 -4.90 -14.07 -10.96
N VAL A 122 -4.92 -15.31 -10.47
CA VAL A 122 -4.08 -16.39 -10.98
C VAL A 122 -4.99 -17.41 -11.66
N ALA A 123 -4.71 -17.73 -12.91
CA ALA A 123 -5.35 -18.80 -13.66
C ALA A 123 -4.33 -19.91 -13.89
N ALA A 124 -4.51 -21.04 -13.20
CA ALA A 124 -3.70 -22.23 -13.38
C ALA A 124 -4.48 -23.26 -14.22
N LEU A 125 -4.04 -23.48 -15.45
CA LEU A 125 -4.67 -24.39 -16.41
C LEU A 125 -3.90 -25.71 -16.46
N GLY A 126 -4.61 -26.83 -16.39
CA GLY A 126 -4.06 -28.18 -16.58
C GLY A 126 -4.59 -28.86 -17.85
N PRO A 127 -4.21 -30.12 -18.12
CA PRO A 127 -4.85 -30.93 -19.17
C PRO A 127 -6.25 -31.41 -18.80
N GLY A 128 -6.70 -31.15 -17.56
CA GLY A 128 -7.88 -31.76 -16.95
C GLY A 128 -8.73 -30.85 -16.06
N SER A 129 -8.29 -29.63 -15.76
CA SER A 129 -8.91 -28.75 -14.77
C SER A 129 -8.35 -27.33 -14.90
N ALA A 130 -9.16 -26.33 -14.54
CA ALA A 130 -8.71 -24.95 -14.42
C ALA A 130 -8.98 -24.46 -13.00
N ARG A 131 -7.98 -23.85 -12.37
CA ARG A 131 -8.06 -23.31 -11.01
C ARG A 131 -7.83 -21.81 -11.04
N PHE A 132 -8.72 -21.07 -10.38
CA PHE A 132 -8.59 -19.63 -10.23
C PHE A 132 -8.28 -19.29 -8.77
N LEU A 133 -7.25 -18.47 -8.57
CA LEU A 133 -6.85 -17.99 -7.24
C LEU A 133 -6.84 -16.47 -7.28
N GLU A 134 -7.17 -15.83 -6.15
CA GLU A 134 -7.00 -14.39 -6.00
C GLU A 134 -5.89 -14.15 -4.99
N VAL A 135 -4.91 -13.33 -5.37
CA VAL A 135 -3.84 -12.88 -4.48
C VAL A 135 -3.97 -11.38 -4.29
N HIS A 136 -4.11 -10.96 -3.03
CA HIS A 136 -4.21 -9.55 -2.66
C HIS A 136 -3.55 -9.33 -1.29
N LEU A 137 -2.80 -8.24 -1.15
CA LEU A 137 -2.06 -7.88 0.08
C LEU A 137 -1.21 -9.01 0.70
N GLY A 138 -0.72 -9.96 -0.11
CA GLY A 138 0.08 -11.09 0.38
C GLY A 138 -0.69 -12.24 1.01
N GLU A 139 -2.04 -12.23 0.95
CA GLU A 139 -2.86 -13.41 1.24
C GLU A 139 -3.40 -13.99 -0.07
N ILE A 140 -3.60 -15.32 -0.09
CA ILE A 140 -4.23 -16.01 -1.21
C ILE A 140 -5.64 -16.45 -0.79
N GLU A 141 -6.64 -15.93 -1.47
CA GLU A 141 -7.99 -16.47 -1.41
C GLU A 141 -8.15 -17.48 -2.54
N GLU A 142 -8.25 -18.74 -2.16
CA GLU A 142 -8.52 -19.81 -3.09
C GLU A 142 -10.03 -19.86 -3.44
N ARG A 143 -10.33 -19.72 -4.73
CA ARG A 143 -11.69 -19.92 -5.26
C ARG A 143 -11.66 -21.14 -6.17
N ILE A 144 -11.80 -22.32 -5.55
CA ILE A 144 -11.93 -23.57 -6.28
C ILE A 144 -13.25 -23.54 -7.05
N GLU A 145 -13.16 -23.45 -8.37
CA GLU A 145 -14.24 -23.92 -9.23
C GLU A 145 -13.64 -24.79 -10.32
N ASP A 146 -13.69 -26.10 -10.08
CA ASP A 146 -13.34 -27.16 -11.02
C ASP A 146 -14.27 -27.10 -12.24
N ALA A 147 -13.75 -26.63 -13.36
CA ALA A 147 -14.27 -27.06 -14.66
C ALA A 147 -13.31 -28.13 -15.21
N PRO A 148 -13.74 -29.40 -15.35
CA PRO A 148 -12.87 -30.44 -15.89
C PRO A 148 -12.52 -30.14 -17.36
N LEU A 149 -11.22 -30.02 -17.64
CA LEU A 149 -10.64 -29.96 -18.99
C LEU A 149 -10.52 -31.38 -19.59
N PRO A 150 -10.55 -31.49 -20.93
CA PRO A 150 -10.46 -32.78 -21.60
C PRO A 150 -9.02 -33.32 -21.60
N ARG A 151 -8.85 -34.56 -21.11
CA ARG A 151 -7.57 -35.29 -21.14
C ARG A 151 -7.07 -35.45 -22.59
N PRO A 152 -5.76 -35.35 -22.86
CA PRO A 152 -5.20 -35.73 -24.15
C PRO A 152 -5.51 -37.22 -24.42
N LEU A 153 -6.13 -37.47 -25.57
CA LEU A 153 -6.72 -38.74 -25.98
C LEU A 153 -5.75 -39.93 -25.83
N SER A 154 -5.95 -40.73 -24.79
CA SER A 154 -5.56 -42.14 -24.82
C SER A 154 -6.62 -42.89 -25.64
N ARG A 155 -6.18 -43.75 -26.58
CA ARG A 155 -6.95 -44.31 -27.73
C ARG A 155 -8.23 -45.13 -27.43
N ARG A 156 -8.81 -45.11 -26.22
CA ARG A 156 -10.06 -45.80 -25.89
C ARG A 156 -10.86 -45.03 -24.82
N ALA A 157 -11.66 -44.05 -25.22
CA ALA A 157 -12.71 -43.48 -24.37
C ALA A 157 -13.88 -42.96 -25.24
N PRO A 158 -15.14 -43.06 -24.77
CA PRO A 158 -16.31 -42.62 -25.52
C PRO A 158 -16.38 -41.08 -25.63
N PRO A 159 -17.11 -40.53 -26.63
CA PRO A 159 -17.11 -39.09 -26.90
C PRO A 159 -17.85 -38.34 -25.78
N GLN A 160 -17.15 -37.40 -25.13
CA GLN A 160 -17.76 -36.40 -24.24
C GLN A 160 -17.88 -35.05 -24.96
N PRO A 161 -18.87 -34.21 -24.57
CA PRO A 161 -19.38 -33.11 -25.38
C PRO A 161 -18.54 -31.83 -25.21
N ASP A 162 -18.53 -31.01 -26.26
CA ASP A 162 -17.89 -29.70 -26.45
C ASP A 162 -16.44 -29.71 -26.95
N PRO A 163 -16.15 -28.99 -28.06
CA PRO A 163 -14.80 -28.85 -28.58
C PRO A 163 -13.92 -28.05 -27.60
N PRO A 164 -12.60 -28.34 -27.54
CA PRO A 164 -11.67 -27.71 -26.60
C PRO A 164 -11.68 -26.17 -26.65
N HIS A 165 -11.99 -25.58 -27.81
CA HIS A 165 -12.13 -24.13 -27.97
C HIS A 165 -13.32 -23.51 -27.22
N ASP A 166 -14.48 -24.15 -27.16
CA ASP A 166 -15.66 -23.58 -26.50
C ASP A 166 -15.52 -23.54 -24.98
N ARG A 167 -14.81 -24.53 -24.41
CA ARG A 167 -14.48 -24.54 -22.98
C ARG A 167 -13.40 -23.54 -22.62
N LEU A 168 -12.34 -23.41 -23.42
CA LEU A 168 -11.32 -22.36 -23.22
C LEU A 168 -11.94 -20.96 -23.36
N ARG A 169 -12.86 -20.77 -24.30
CA ARG A 169 -13.64 -19.53 -24.44
C ARG A 169 -14.49 -19.25 -23.20
N THR A 170 -15.11 -20.28 -22.63
CA THR A 170 -15.90 -20.17 -21.40
C THR A 170 -15.02 -19.78 -20.21
N LEU A 171 -13.86 -20.41 -20.04
CA LEU A 171 -12.89 -20.08 -19.01
C LEU A 171 -12.32 -18.65 -19.17
N ALA A 172 -12.01 -18.24 -20.40
CA ALA A 172 -11.51 -16.88 -20.68
C ALA A 172 -12.59 -15.81 -20.45
N SER A 173 -13.84 -16.12 -20.80
CA SER A 173 -15.00 -15.26 -20.50
C SER A 173 -15.21 -15.12 -19.00
N ARG A 174 -15.01 -16.21 -18.26
CA ARG A 174 -15.10 -16.24 -16.79
C ARG A 174 -13.97 -15.47 -16.12
N ALA A 175 -12.73 -15.65 -16.57
CA ALA A 175 -11.59 -14.84 -16.12
C ALA A 175 -11.87 -13.35 -16.36
N SER A 176 -12.46 -13.00 -17.51
CA SER A 176 -12.87 -11.64 -17.84
C SER A 176 -14.03 -11.11 -16.99
N TRP A 177 -14.92 -11.99 -16.50
CA TRP A 177 -15.98 -11.62 -15.56
C TRP A 177 -15.42 -11.42 -14.15
N LEU A 178 -14.58 -12.34 -13.66
CA LEU A 178 -13.91 -12.23 -12.36
C LEU A 178 -13.05 -10.97 -12.29
N ALA A 179 -12.26 -10.71 -13.32
CA ALA A 179 -11.44 -9.51 -13.40
C ALA A 179 -12.25 -8.21 -13.31
N ARG A 180 -13.45 -8.18 -13.92
CA ARG A 180 -14.34 -7.01 -13.86
C ARG A 180 -15.02 -6.88 -12.51
N ASN A 181 -15.57 -7.96 -11.97
CA ASN A 181 -16.34 -7.92 -10.72
C ASN A 181 -15.47 -7.79 -9.47
N ARG A 182 -14.24 -8.30 -9.48
CA ARG A 182 -13.32 -8.25 -8.35
C ARG A 182 -12.29 -7.13 -8.48
N GLY A 183 -12.16 -6.53 -9.66
CA GLY A 183 -11.18 -5.49 -9.93
C GLY A 183 -9.77 -6.05 -10.00
N TRP A 184 -9.55 -7.14 -10.75
CA TRP A 184 -8.20 -7.64 -11.00
C TRP A 184 -7.45 -6.66 -11.89
N ASP A 185 -6.31 -6.18 -11.39
CA ASP A 185 -5.42 -5.30 -12.14
C ASP A 185 -4.55 -6.11 -13.10
N ARG A 186 -4.15 -7.31 -12.70
CA ARG A 186 -3.29 -8.23 -13.46
C ARG A 186 -3.77 -9.66 -13.39
N LEU A 187 -3.51 -10.41 -14.46
CA LEU A 187 -3.76 -11.84 -14.54
C LEU A 187 -2.43 -12.58 -14.69
N ILE A 188 -2.18 -13.54 -13.81
CA ILE A 188 -1.04 -14.46 -13.90
C ILE A 188 -1.55 -15.78 -14.46
N LEU A 189 -1.00 -16.20 -15.60
CA LEU A 189 -1.38 -17.43 -16.28
C LEU A 189 -0.29 -18.49 -16.11
N GLY A 190 -0.63 -19.58 -15.44
CA GLY A 190 0.15 -20.80 -15.42
C GLY A 190 -0.51 -21.83 -16.32
N ALA A 191 0.04 -22.06 -17.51
CA ALA A 191 -0.51 -23.01 -18.47
C ALA A 191 0.60 -23.80 -19.17
N PRO A 192 0.33 -25.05 -19.59
CA PRO A 192 1.17 -25.76 -20.55
C PRO A 192 1.30 -24.96 -21.85
N LYS A 193 2.46 -25.10 -22.52
CA LYS A 193 2.78 -24.36 -23.76
C LYS A 193 1.75 -24.58 -24.87
N GLU A 194 1.04 -25.71 -24.83
CA GLU A 194 0.01 -26.07 -25.79
C GLU A 194 -1.30 -25.30 -25.54
N LEU A 195 -1.64 -25.01 -24.28
CA LEU A 195 -2.91 -24.36 -23.89
C LEU A 195 -2.80 -22.85 -23.75
N GLU A 196 -1.61 -22.35 -23.42
CA GLU A 196 -1.33 -20.92 -23.26
C GLU A 196 -1.81 -20.08 -24.46
N PRO A 197 -1.35 -20.30 -25.72
CA PRO A 197 -1.74 -19.44 -26.83
C PRO A 197 -3.24 -19.51 -27.14
N LEU A 198 -3.86 -20.68 -26.96
CA LEU A 198 -5.29 -20.89 -27.18
C LEU A 198 -6.13 -20.13 -26.16
N PHE A 199 -5.73 -20.14 -24.89
CA PHE A 199 -6.40 -19.39 -23.85
C PHE A 199 -6.20 -17.88 -24.03
N VAL A 200 -4.96 -17.45 -24.31
CA VAL A 200 -4.63 -16.04 -24.55
C VAL A 200 -5.43 -15.49 -25.73
N ALA A 201 -5.64 -16.25 -26.80
CA ALA A 201 -6.44 -15.80 -27.94
C ALA A 201 -7.87 -15.35 -27.53
N HIS A 202 -8.50 -16.07 -26.59
CA HIS A 202 -9.86 -15.81 -26.12
C HIS A 202 -9.96 -14.77 -24.98
N LEU A 203 -8.84 -14.32 -24.41
CA LEU A 203 -8.84 -13.27 -23.39
C LEU A 203 -9.23 -11.91 -23.98
N SER A 204 -9.89 -11.10 -23.16
CA SER A 204 -10.16 -9.69 -23.48
C SER A 204 -8.85 -8.88 -23.63
N ILE A 205 -8.88 -7.83 -24.45
CA ILE A 205 -7.71 -6.95 -24.69
C ILE A 205 -7.15 -6.37 -23.38
N ARG A 206 -8.04 -5.99 -22.45
CA ARG A 206 -7.66 -5.49 -21.12
C ARG A 206 -6.80 -6.49 -20.35
N LEU A 207 -7.20 -7.77 -20.34
CA LEU A 207 -6.45 -8.81 -19.65
C LEU A 207 -5.16 -9.17 -20.39
N LYS A 208 -5.15 -9.12 -21.73
CA LYS A 208 -3.93 -9.35 -22.53
C LYS A 208 -2.83 -8.33 -22.21
N HIS A 209 -3.18 -7.06 -22.06
CA HIS A 209 -2.20 -6.01 -21.72
C HIS A 209 -1.62 -6.16 -20.30
N ASN A 210 -2.35 -6.81 -19.40
CA ASN A 210 -1.97 -7.00 -18.00
C ASN A 210 -1.71 -8.48 -17.67
N LEU A 211 -1.38 -9.29 -18.68
CA LEU A 211 -1.10 -10.71 -18.54
C LEU A 211 0.37 -10.94 -18.19
N ILE A 212 0.61 -11.74 -17.17
CA ILE A 212 1.92 -12.29 -16.83
C ILE A 212 1.84 -13.79 -17.07
N VAL A 213 2.65 -14.33 -17.96
CA VAL A 213 2.76 -15.77 -18.15
C VAL A 213 3.86 -16.29 -17.25
N ASP A 214 3.52 -17.19 -16.33
CA ASP A 214 4.49 -17.86 -15.46
C ASP A 214 4.39 -19.38 -15.66
N PRO A 215 5.33 -19.99 -16.41
CA PRO A 215 5.32 -21.43 -16.68
C PRO A 215 5.58 -22.27 -15.41
N ALA A 216 6.04 -21.64 -14.32
CA ALA A 216 6.27 -22.30 -13.05
C ALA A 216 4.98 -22.46 -12.24
N ILE A 217 3.89 -21.79 -12.59
CA ILE A 217 2.56 -22.00 -11.99
C ILE A 217 1.86 -23.13 -12.74
N ARG A 218 1.39 -24.14 -11.99
CA ARG A 218 0.65 -25.29 -12.50
C ARG A 218 -0.59 -25.53 -11.65
N GLU A 219 -1.60 -26.13 -12.25
CA GLU A 219 -2.89 -26.40 -11.60
C GLU A 219 -2.74 -27.18 -10.28
N GLY A 220 -1.91 -28.23 -10.27
CA GLY A 220 -1.67 -29.05 -9.07
C GLY A 220 -0.75 -28.45 -8.00
N LEU A 221 -0.27 -27.21 -8.15
CA LEU A 221 0.54 -26.58 -7.09
C LEU A 221 -0.32 -26.16 -5.90
N PRO A 222 0.09 -26.38 -4.65
CA PRO A 222 -0.65 -25.90 -3.50
C PRO A 222 -0.71 -24.37 -3.48
N ALA A 223 -1.79 -23.81 -2.92
CA ALA A 223 -2.04 -22.36 -2.89
C ALA A 223 -0.88 -21.58 -2.27
N GLU A 224 -0.25 -22.12 -1.22
CA GLU A 224 0.90 -21.51 -0.56
C GLU A 224 2.12 -21.35 -1.48
N GLN A 225 2.42 -22.36 -2.31
CA GLN A 225 3.51 -22.26 -3.29
C GLN A 225 3.18 -21.32 -4.44
N VAL A 226 1.91 -21.26 -4.84
CA VAL A 226 1.46 -20.26 -5.83
C VAL A 226 1.64 -18.86 -5.25
N LEU A 227 1.22 -18.62 -4.00
CA LEU A 227 1.40 -17.36 -3.31
C LEU A 227 2.89 -16.98 -3.26
N GLU A 228 3.77 -17.88 -2.83
CA GLU A 228 5.22 -17.63 -2.76
C GLU A 228 5.78 -17.17 -4.12
N LYS A 229 5.39 -17.84 -5.21
CA LYS A 229 5.80 -17.47 -6.58
C LYS A 229 5.27 -16.11 -7.00
N VAL A 230 3.98 -15.85 -6.76
CA VAL A 230 3.37 -14.55 -7.08
C VAL A 230 4.06 -13.43 -6.31
N MET A 231 4.35 -13.63 -5.03
CA MET A 231 5.09 -12.67 -4.20
C MET A 231 6.53 -12.48 -4.67
N ALA A 232 7.21 -13.53 -5.16
CA ALA A 232 8.54 -13.43 -5.73
C ALA A 232 8.54 -12.58 -7.03
N ASN A 233 7.56 -12.81 -7.91
CA ASN A 233 7.37 -12.03 -9.14
C ASN A 233 7.02 -10.57 -8.83
N GLU A 234 6.12 -10.32 -7.86
CA GLU A 234 5.80 -8.97 -7.41
C GLU A 234 7.04 -8.25 -6.89
N ARG A 235 7.87 -8.95 -6.09
CA ARG A 235 9.12 -8.40 -5.57
C ARG A 235 10.08 -7.99 -6.69
N GLU A 236 10.21 -8.81 -7.73
CA GLU A 236 11.08 -8.49 -8.86
C GLU A 236 10.52 -7.33 -9.70
N ALA A 237 9.21 -7.34 -9.98
CA ALA A 237 8.55 -6.23 -10.67
C ALA A 237 8.68 -4.91 -9.88
N ARG A 238 8.57 -4.98 -8.54
CA ARG A 238 8.76 -3.84 -7.64
C ARG A 238 10.18 -3.28 -7.74
N LYS A 239 11.21 -4.13 -7.69
CA LYS A 239 12.62 -3.69 -7.87
C LYS A 239 12.81 -2.90 -9.16
N VAL A 240 12.27 -3.41 -10.27
CA VAL A 240 12.38 -2.75 -11.57
C VAL A 240 11.64 -1.41 -11.56
N ARG A 241 10.41 -1.36 -11.02
CA ARG A 241 9.63 -0.12 -10.92
C ARG A 241 10.34 0.94 -10.06
N GLU A 242 10.79 0.55 -8.88
CA GLU A 242 11.54 1.43 -7.96
C GLU A 242 12.78 1.99 -8.65
N SER A 243 13.54 1.14 -9.33
CA SER A 243 14.73 1.55 -10.09
C SER A 243 14.39 2.57 -11.18
N VAL A 244 13.36 2.32 -11.99
CA VAL A 244 12.94 3.25 -13.05
C VAL A 244 12.49 4.60 -12.48
N LEU A 245 11.71 4.60 -11.40
CA LEU A 245 11.25 5.84 -10.76
C LEU A 245 12.41 6.66 -10.20
N ALA A 246 13.31 6.01 -9.46
CA ALA A 246 14.48 6.68 -8.91
C ALA A 246 15.44 7.17 -10.00
N HIS A 247 15.64 6.43 -11.10
CA HIS A 247 16.42 6.91 -12.24
C HIS A 247 15.84 8.18 -12.85
N ARG A 248 14.53 8.16 -13.13
CA ARG A 248 13.81 9.33 -13.68
C ARG A 248 13.92 10.54 -12.75
N LEU A 249 13.72 10.35 -11.46
CA LEU A 249 13.83 11.41 -10.45
C LEU A 249 15.23 12.04 -10.45
N VAL A 250 16.28 11.22 -10.47
CA VAL A 250 17.67 11.69 -10.47
C VAL A 250 18.00 12.45 -11.75
N ASP A 251 17.59 11.93 -12.90
CA ASP A 251 17.87 12.54 -14.19
C ASP A 251 17.10 13.88 -14.35
N ALA A 252 15.85 13.94 -13.86
CA ALA A 252 15.07 15.16 -13.80
C ALA A 252 15.70 16.20 -12.87
N ALA A 253 16.23 15.80 -11.71
CA ALA A 253 16.90 16.71 -10.79
C ALA A 253 18.24 17.22 -11.36
N ALA A 254 18.97 16.39 -12.12
CA ALA A 254 20.22 16.78 -12.78
C ALA A 254 20.02 17.78 -13.92
N THR A 255 18.85 17.76 -14.57
CA THR A 255 18.51 18.64 -15.70
C THR A 255 17.73 19.90 -15.30
N ASP A 256 17.69 20.22 -14.00
CA ASP A 256 16.88 21.33 -13.44
C ASP A 256 15.40 21.22 -13.87
N GLY A 257 14.92 19.98 -13.97
CA GLY A 257 13.53 19.63 -14.23
C GLY A 257 12.67 19.75 -12.97
N PRO A 258 11.40 19.28 -13.02
CA PRO A 258 10.48 19.33 -11.89
C PRO A 258 10.79 18.23 -10.86
N ALA A 259 12.01 18.17 -10.34
CA ALA A 259 12.40 17.20 -9.31
C ALA A 259 13.41 17.80 -8.33
N VAL A 260 13.31 17.38 -7.07
CA VAL A 260 14.23 17.77 -5.99
C VAL A 260 14.77 16.55 -5.30
N LEU A 261 16.06 16.61 -4.94
CA LEU A 261 16.77 15.59 -4.18
C LEU A 261 17.21 16.15 -2.83
N GLY A 262 17.23 15.28 -1.83
CA GLY A 262 17.69 15.61 -0.49
C GLY A 262 16.59 16.15 0.41
N LEU A 263 16.81 16.00 1.72
CA LEU A 263 15.79 16.19 2.74
C LEU A 263 15.32 17.65 2.86
N GLU A 264 16.24 18.62 2.82
CA GLU A 264 15.91 20.05 2.93
C GLU A 264 15.02 20.53 1.78
N ARG A 265 15.45 20.26 0.54
CA ARG A 265 14.72 20.67 -0.66
C ARG A 265 13.37 19.98 -0.78
N THR A 266 13.31 18.70 -0.41
CA THR A 266 12.06 17.92 -0.39
C THR A 266 11.08 18.49 0.63
N LEU A 267 11.56 18.82 1.83
CA LEU A 267 10.74 19.42 2.89
C LEU A 267 10.22 20.80 2.50
N ASP A 268 11.05 21.64 1.88
CA ASP A 268 10.62 22.94 1.35
C ASP A 268 9.57 22.81 0.25
N ALA A 269 9.72 21.84 -0.67
CA ALA A 269 8.75 21.58 -1.72
C ALA A 269 7.43 21.04 -1.17
N LEU A 270 7.50 20.13 -0.20
CA LEU A 270 6.33 19.55 0.46
C LEU A 270 5.54 20.60 1.24
N GLN A 271 6.23 21.53 1.91
CA GLN A 271 5.59 22.64 2.61
C GLN A 271 4.92 23.66 1.68
N ARG A 272 5.22 23.61 0.39
CA ARG A 272 4.59 24.45 -0.65
C ARG A 272 3.46 23.72 -1.38
N GLY A 273 3.18 22.46 -1.06
CA GLY A 273 2.18 21.66 -1.78
C GLY A 273 2.53 21.38 -3.23
N LEU A 274 3.83 21.39 -3.57
CA LEU A 274 4.30 21.21 -4.95
C LEU A 274 4.66 19.76 -5.28
N VAL A 275 4.63 18.87 -4.29
CA VAL A 275 5.06 17.47 -4.44
C VAL A 275 3.92 16.67 -5.04
N ARG A 276 4.22 16.00 -6.16
CA ARG A 276 3.32 15.04 -6.79
C ARG A 276 3.63 13.62 -6.31
N THR A 277 4.89 13.24 -6.38
CA THR A 277 5.35 11.90 -6.01
C THR A 277 6.55 12.02 -5.09
N LEU A 278 6.47 11.43 -3.90
CA LEU A 278 7.52 11.43 -2.88
C LEU A 278 8.21 10.06 -2.87
N LEU A 279 9.51 10.03 -3.16
CA LEU A 279 10.33 8.82 -3.07
C LEU A 279 11.12 8.84 -1.77
N VAL A 280 10.94 7.81 -0.95
CA VAL A 280 11.62 7.69 0.35
C VAL A 280 12.31 6.35 0.45
N ARG A 281 13.60 6.36 0.81
CA ARG A 281 14.33 5.12 1.08
C ARG A 281 13.77 4.43 2.32
N ASP A 282 13.46 3.15 2.18
CA ASP A 282 13.07 2.27 3.29
C ASP A 282 14.12 2.29 4.42
N GLY A 283 13.66 2.37 5.67
CA GLY A 283 14.53 2.47 6.85
C GLY A 283 15.24 3.81 7.05
N LEU A 284 14.95 4.85 6.25
CA LEU A 284 15.46 6.19 6.50
C LEU A 284 14.77 6.80 7.72
N ALA A 285 15.52 6.97 8.81
CA ALA A 285 15.09 7.71 9.98
C ALA A 285 16.03 8.90 10.23
N LYS A 286 15.44 10.04 10.58
CA LYS A 286 16.20 11.25 10.92
C LYS A 286 15.47 12.00 12.03
N ILE A 287 16.21 12.40 13.06
CA ILE A 287 15.68 13.29 14.10
C ILE A 287 15.43 14.67 13.47
N GLY A 288 14.28 15.25 13.75
CA GLY A 288 13.92 16.60 13.31
C GLY A 288 13.05 17.30 14.34
N ARG A 289 12.37 18.36 13.92
CA ARG A 289 11.45 19.11 14.79
C ARG A 289 10.18 19.49 14.06
N ILE A 290 9.06 19.43 14.75
CA ILE A 290 7.73 19.85 14.28
C ILE A 290 7.26 21.07 15.07
N CYS A 291 6.65 22.04 14.40
CA CYS A 291 6.03 23.18 15.09
C CYS A 291 4.69 22.79 15.71
N SER A 292 4.48 23.08 16.99
CA SER A 292 3.21 22.81 17.69
C SER A 292 2.02 23.65 17.19
N GLY A 293 2.28 24.83 16.60
CA GLY A 293 1.21 25.74 16.18
C GLY A 293 0.79 25.61 14.71
N CYS A 294 1.70 25.24 13.81
CA CYS A 294 1.41 25.20 12.36
C CYS A 294 1.85 23.90 11.69
N SER A 295 2.25 22.89 12.47
CA SER A 295 2.70 21.57 11.99
C SER A 295 3.86 21.60 10.98
N ARG A 296 4.55 22.74 10.87
CA ARG A 296 5.67 22.91 9.95
C ARG A 296 6.85 22.06 10.41
N LEU A 297 7.35 21.24 9.49
CA LEU A 297 8.51 20.37 9.68
C LEU A 297 9.83 21.15 9.55
N SER A 298 10.85 20.74 10.29
CA SER A 298 12.17 21.36 10.23
C SER A 298 13.25 20.37 10.66
N LEU A 299 14.49 20.58 10.24
CA LEU A 299 15.61 19.71 10.62
C LEU A 299 16.18 20.03 11.99
N ALA A 300 16.39 21.31 12.28
CA ALA A 300 17.05 21.75 13.51
C ALA A 300 16.49 23.05 14.11
N ASP A 301 15.60 23.76 13.42
CA ASP A 301 15.13 25.08 13.84
C ASP A 301 14.32 25.00 15.14
N LYS A 302 14.83 25.58 16.23
CA LYS A 302 14.15 25.58 17.55
C LYS A 302 12.87 26.43 17.59
N LYS A 303 12.74 27.37 16.67
CA LYS A 303 11.55 28.22 16.48
C LYS A 303 11.09 28.12 15.04
N CYS A 304 9.79 28.08 14.83
CA CYS A 304 9.21 28.01 13.50
C CYS A 304 9.40 29.34 12.74
N ARG A 305 9.90 29.28 11.50
CA ARG A 305 10.08 30.48 10.66
C ARG A 305 8.76 31.15 10.23
N ALA A 306 7.64 30.42 10.28
CA ALA A 306 6.33 30.92 9.85
C ALA A 306 5.53 31.56 10.99
N CYS A 307 5.41 30.88 12.13
CA CYS A 307 4.56 31.33 13.25
C CYS A 307 5.34 31.67 14.53
N ASN A 308 6.68 31.56 14.51
CA ASN A 308 7.59 31.84 15.63
C ASN A 308 7.35 31.03 16.93
N GLN A 309 6.48 30.02 16.88
CA GLN A 309 6.23 29.09 17.98
C GLN A 309 7.41 28.13 18.19
N PRO A 310 7.60 27.60 19.41
CA PRO A 310 8.62 26.60 19.67
C PRO A 310 8.34 25.32 18.87
N THR A 311 9.40 24.70 18.37
CA THR A 311 9.30 23.39 17.73
C THR A 311 9.61 22.29 18.74
N VAL A 312 8.91 21.17 18.65
CA VAL A 312 9.12 19.97 19.46
C VAL A 312 9.98 19.00 18.66
N GLN A 313 10.92 18.34 19.33
CA GLN A 313 11.79 17.36 18.67
C GLN A 313 11.01 16.06 18.39
N VAL A 314 11.20 15.51 17.19
CA VAL A 314 10.65 14.23 16.78
C VAL A 314 11.78 13.28 16.41
N PHE A 315 11.67 12.01 16.82
CA PHE A 315 12.70 11.00 16.57
C PHE A 315 12.78 10.60 15.09
N ASN A 316 11.63 10.59 14.41
CA ASN A 316 11.55 10.25 12.99
C ASN A 316 10.79 11.32 12.19
N LEU A 317 11.53 12.33 11.72
CA LEU A 317 11.04 13.37 10.82
C LEU A 317 10.55 12.82 9.48
N ILE A 318 11.18 11.76 8.96
CA ILE A 318 10.83 11.18 7.66
C ILE A 318 9.40 10.65 7.69
N ALA A 319 9.03 10.02 8.81
CA ALA A 319 7.67 9.59 9.06
C ALA A 319 6.68 10.77 9.00
N GLU A 320 7.00 11.91 9.61
CA GLU A 320 6.16 13.11 9.53
C GLU A 320 6.09 13.70 8.12
N ILE A 321 7.18 13.64 7.35
CA ILE A 321 7.21 14.07 5.94
C ILE A 321 6.27 13.19 5.11
N VAL A 322 6.31 11.87 5.31
CA VAL A 322 5.42 10.95 4.60
C VAL A 322 3.96 11.22 4.96
N GLN A 323 3.63 11.37 6.24
CA GLN A 323 2.25 11.70 6.66
C GLN A 323 1.78 13.01 6.01
N CYS A 324 2.62 14.04 6.06
CA CYS A 324 2.30 15.32 5.42
C CYS A 324 2.12 15.20 3.89
N GLY A 325 2.81 14.28 3.22
CA GLY A 325 2.57 13.96 1.81
C GLY A 325 1.25 13.22 1.59
N LEU A 326 0.93 12.24 2.42
CA LEU A 326 -0.33 11.51 2.35
C LEU A 326 -1.54 12.45 2.59
N ASP A 327 -1.44 13.36 3.56
CA ASP A 327 -2.47 14.36 3.84
C ASP A 327 -2.67 15.38 2.70
N GLN A 328 -1.71 15.46 1.76
CA GLN A 328 -1.73 16.32 0.58
C GLN A 328 -2.06 15.53 -0.71
N ASP A 329 -2.51 14.28 -0.59
CA ASP A 329 -2.79 13.38 -1.72
C ASP A 329 -1.55 13.13 -2.62
N CYS A 330 -0.34 13.22 -2.07
CA CYS A 330 0.89 12.89 -2.79
C CYS A 330 1.06 11.38 -2.93
N GLU A 331 1.53 10.91 -4.09
CA GLU A 331 1.91 9.50 -4.26
C GLU A 331 3.22 9.23 -3.52
N VAL A 332 3.15 8.55 -2.38
CA VAL A 332 4.35 8.19 -1.60
C VAL A 332 4.82 6.80 -1.99
N VAL A 333 6.03 6.70 -2.55
CA VAL A 333 6.65 5.45 -3.00
C VAL A 333 7.84 5.10 -2.10
N PRO A 334 7.75 4.03 -1.28
CA PRO A 334 8.90 3.53 -0.56
C PRO A 334 9.85 2.81 -1.52
N VAL A 335 11.14 3.11 -1.42
CA VAL A 335 12.21 2.51 -2.22
C VAL A 335 12.98 1.53 -1.35
N LEU A 336 12.86 0.24 -1.64
CA LEU A 336 13.49 -0.86 -0.91
C LEU A 336 14.82 -1.31 -1.54
N TYR A 337 14.96 -1.18 -2.86
CA TYR A 337 16.04 -1.84 -3.60
C TYR A 337 17.01 -0.92 -4.34
N ASP A 338 16.66 0.33 -4.65
CA ASP A 338 17.55 1.20 -5.43
C ASP A 338 18.68 1.83 -4.58
N VAL A 339 19.92 1.64 -5.04
CA VAL A 339 21.17 2.14 -4.42
C VAL A 339 21.51 3.57 -4.89
N ARG A 340 21.01 4.04 -6.05
CA ARG A 340 21.30 5.39 -6.55
C ARG A 340 20.76 6.46 -5.62
N LEU A 341 19.55 6.26 -5.08
CA LEU A 341 18.94 7.17 -4.12
C LEU A 341 19.74 7.25 -2.81
N ASP A 342 20.46 6.17 -2.44
CA ASP A 342 21.26 6.12 -1.22
C ASP A 342 22.41 7.13 -1.20
N SER A 343 22.96 7.43 -2.37
CA SER A 343 24.06 8.39 -2.55
C SER A 343 23.59 9.84 -2.63
N LEU A 344 22.29 10.07 -2.88
CA LEU A 344 21.71 11.37 -3.21
C LEU A 344 20.74 11.88 -2.13
N GLY A 345 21.00 11.49 -0.88
CA GLY A 345 20.25 11.97 0.28
C GLY A 345 19.07 11.09 0.70
N ARG A 346 18.87 9.91 0.07
CA ARG A 346 17.88 8.88 0.44
C ARG A 346 16.41 9.30 0.38
N ILE A 347 16.13 10.51 -0.10
CA ILE A 347 14.80 11.06 -0.27
C ILE A 347 14.80 12.04 -1.44
N GLY A 348 13.68 12.09 -2.16
CA GLY A 348 13.43 13.10 -3.17
C GLY A 348 11.97 13.17 -3.56
N ALA A 349 11.62 14.20 -4.32
CA ALA A 349 10.25 14.42 -4.77
C ALA A 349 10.21 14.88 -6.22
N GLU A 350 9.25 14.34 -6.97
CA GLU A 350 8.82 14.87 -8.25
C GLU A 350 7.76 15.95 -8.00
N LEU A 351 7.88 17.06 -8.71
CA LEU A 351 7.07 18.25 -8.53
C LEU A 351 6.02 18.37 -9.64
N SER A 352 4.87 18.95 -9.31
CA SER A 352 3.79 19.21 -10.28
C SER A 352 4.19 20.26 -11.34
N HIS A 353 5.04 21.21 -10.95
CA HIS A 353 5.57 22.29 -11.80
C HIS A 353 7.06 22.54 -11.51
N LYS A 354 7.78 23.10 -12.49
CA LYS A 354 9.19 23.48 -12.31
C LYS A 354 9.30 24.49 -11.15
N PRO A 355 10.22 24.30 -10.18
CA PRO A 355 10.38 25.25 -9.10
C PRO A 355 10.87 26.59 -9.67
N SER A 356 10.09 27.66 -9.47
CA SER A 356 10.56 29.01 -9.79
C SER A 356 11.74 29.34 -8.88
N GLN A 357 12.94 29.43 -9.45
CA GLN A 357 14.12 29.84 -8.70
C GLN A 357 13.92 31.27 -8.18
N GLY A 358 14.00 31.44 -6.85
CA GLY A 358 14.07 32.76 -6.20
C GLY A 358 12.73 33.38 -5.82
N SER A 359 12.21 33.04 -4.64
CA SER A 359 11.50 34.01 -3.79
C SER A 359 11.56 33.54 -2.33
N PRO A 360 11.86 34.45 -1.37
CA PRO A 360 11.79 34.13 0.05
C PRO A 360 10.34 33.78 0.45
N PRO A 361 10.13 33.11 1.60
CA PRO A 361 8.82 32.63 2.00
C PRO A 361 7.85 33.81 2.18
N GLY A 362 6.91 33.96 1.26
CA GLY A 362 5.68 34.71 1.50
C GLY A 362 4.79 33.92 2.48
N PRO A 363 3.99 34.59 3.32
CA PRO A 363 3.15 33.92 4.30
C PRO A 363 2.18 32.99 3.58
N ALA A 364 2.26 31.69 3.87
CA ALA A 364 1.28 30.72 3.43
C ALA A 364 -0.06 31.11 4.05
N GLN A 365 -0.99 31.55 3.20
CA GLN A 365 -2.37 31.75 3.61
C GLN A 365 -2.94 30.38 4.02
N ALA A 366 -3.43 30.31 5.25
CA ALA A 366 -4.23 29.19 5.71
C ALA A 366 -5.48 29.10 4.82
N GLY A 367 -5.44 28.19 3.84
CA GLY A 367 -6.62 27.81 3.09
C GLY A 367 -7.59 27.16 4.04
N LYS A 368 -8.69 27.85 4.34
CA LYS A 368 -9.84 27.25 5.03
C LYS A 368 -10.24 25.96 4.30
N PRO A 369 -10.61 24.89 5.02
CA PRO A 369 -11.10 23.67 4.38
C PRO A 369 -12.31 24.04 3.49
N LYS A 370 -12.16 23.77 2.20
CA LYS A 370 -13.22 23.94 1.21
C LYS A 370 -14.24 22.82 1.47
N PRO A 371 -15.52 23.12 1.70
CA PRO A 371 -16.50 22.06 1.92
C PRO A 371 -16.61 21.22 0.64
N LEU A 372 -16.30 19.93 0.77
CA LEU A 372 -16.52 18.93 -0.27
C LEU A 372 -18.01 18.92 -0.60
N THR A 373 -18.38 19.56 -1.70
CA THR A 373 -19.68 19.40 -2.34
C THR A 373 -19.43 18.60 -3.60
N ILE A 374 -19.84 17.33 -3.63
CA ILE A 374 -19.86 16.50 -4.83
C ILE A 374 -21.29 15.97 -4.98
N PRO A 375 -21.86 16.01 -6.19
CA PRO A 375 -23.31 15.94 -6.40
C PRO A 375 -23.85 14.51 -6.26
N LEU A 376 -25.14 14.49 -5.89
CA LEU A 376 -26.04 13.35 -5.68
C LEU A 376 -26.00 12.27 -6.77
#